data_AF-A0A7W7PEV8-F1
#
_entry.id   AF-A0A7W7PEV8-F1
#
_cell.length_a   1.000
_cell.length_b   1.000
_cell.length_c   1.000
_cell.angle_alpha   90.00
_cell.angle_beta   90.00
_cell.angle_gamma   90.00
#
_symmetry.space_group_name_H-M   'P 1'
#
loop_
_entity.id
_entity.type
_entity.pdbx_description
1 polymer ?
#
loop_
_entity_poly.entity_id
_entity_poly.type
_entity_poly.pdbx_seq_one_letter_code
_entity_poly.pdbx_strand_id
1 'polypeptide(L)'
;MSTYNFHGNISGPGNYGDNGKIEVHHGQSPADALRLAGELVLRLRTESPALAGEAELLRGELVRADEEGRPADRGRLRQWLELITVGAAAGSGSFALAQELGRALGM
;
A
#
# COMPACT_ATOMS: atom_id res chain seq x y z
N MET A 1 7.53 25.25 -11.52
CA MET A 1 6.40 24.67 -10.75
C MET A 1 5.75 23.64 -11.64
N SER A 2 5.97 22.34 -11.39
CA SER A 2 5.40 21.27 -12.20
C SER A 2 4.16 20.71 -11.53
N THR A 3 3.00 20.94 -12.15
CA THR A 3 1.73 20.31 -11.87
C THR A 3 1.66 18.96 -12.58
N TYR A 4 1.52 17.87 -11.83
CA TYR A 4 1.22 16.54 -12.38
C TYR A 4 -0.22 16.53 -12.89
N ASN A 5 -0.39 16.47 -14.21
CA ASN A 5 -1.67 16.30 -14.87
C ASN A 5 -1.98 14.80 -15.00
N PHE A 6 -2.97 14.30 -14.27
CA PHE A 6 -3.57 12.99 -14.54
C PHE A 6 -4.50 13.13 -15.75
N HIS A 7 -4.00 12.71 -16.93
CA HIS A 7 -4.83 12.41 -18.09
C HIS A 7 -4.45 11.03 -18.58
N GLY A 8 -5.35 10.07 -18.37
CA GLY A 8 -5.17 8.70 -18.81
C GLY A 8 -6.47 7.92 -18.61
N ASN A 9 -7.39 8.09 -19.56
CA ASN A 9 -8.51 7.18 -19.72
C ASN A 9 -7.95 5.82 -20.19
N ILE A 10 -7.76 4.87 -19.28
CA ILE A 10 -7.39 3.49 -19.63
C ILE A 10 -8.63 2.62 -19.44
N SER A 11 -9.50 2.65 -20.45
CA SER A 11 -10.46 1.58 -20.69
C SER A 11 -9.85 0.66 -21.74
N GLY A 12 -9.42 -0.53 -21.32
CA GLY A 12 -9.04 -1.61 -22.22
C GLY A 12 -9.11 -2.94 -21.47
N PRO A 13 -9.80 -3.98 -21.97
CA PRO A 13 -9.66 -5.33 -21.44
C PRO A 13 -8.35 -5.90 -21.97
N GLY A 14 -7.25 -5.52 -21.33
CA GLY A 14 -5.90 -5.96 -21.66
C GLY A 14 -5.48 -7.12 -20.76
N ASN A 15 -5.63 -8.35 -21.25
CA ASN A 15 -4.85 -9.48 -20.76
C ASN A 15 -3.36 -9.11 -20.86
N TYR A 16 -2.73 -8.82 -19.72
CA TYR A 16 -1.28 -8.71 -19.63
C TYR A 16 -0.68 -10.11 -19.64
N GLY A 17 0.29 -10.27 -20.54
CA GLY A 17 0.80 -11.53 -21.02
C GLY A 17 1.51 -12.40 -19.99
N ASP A 18 1.25 -13.69 -20.16
CA ASP A 18 2.11 -14.85 -19.91
C ASP A 18 3.61 -14.54 -20.08
N ASN A 19 4.33 -14.40 -18.96
CA ASN A 19 5.75 -14.74 -18.79
C ASN A 19 6.15 -14.61 -17.30
N GLY A 20 6.04 -15.72 -16.55
CA GLY A 20 6.82 -15.96 -15.34
C GLY A 20 6.20 -15.49 -14.02
N LYS A 21 5.57 -16.45 -13.34
CA LYS A 21 5.01 -16.36 -11.97
C LYS A 21 3.85 -15.37 -11.80
N ILE A 22 2.66 -15.84 -12.18
CA ILE A 22 1.49 -15.56 -11.35
C ILE A 22 1.73 -16.33 -10.04
N GLU A 23 2.44 -15.72 -9.10
CA GLU A 23 2.31 -16.15 -7.71
C GLU A 23 0.88 -15.81 -7.31
N VAL A 24 0.04 -16.84 -7.33
CA VAL A 24 -1.31 -16.84 -6.79
C VAL A 24 -1.19 -16.59 -5.28
N HIS A 25 -0.93 -15.35 -4.89
CA HIS A 25 -1.11 -14.92 -3.52
C HIS A 25 -2.60 -14.77 -3.31
N HIS A 26 -3.14 -15.52 -2.36
CA HIS A 26 -4.50 -15.40 -1.84
C HIS A 26 -4.66 -14.09 -1.03
N GLY A 27 -4.27 -12.95 -1.61
CA GLY A 27 -4.34 -11.61 -1.05
C GLY A 27 -4.65 -10.63 -2.19
N GLN A 28 -5.34 -9.53 -1.86
CA GLN A 28 -5.77 -8.51 -2.84
C GLN A 28 -4.64 -8.05 -3.78
N SER A 29 -5.01 -7.50 -4.94
CA SER A 29 -4.03 -7.14 -5.98
C SER A 29 -2.96 -6.15 -5.47
N PRO A 30 -1.73 -6.16 -6.00
CA PRO A 30 -0.69 -5.18 -5.64
C PRO A 30 -1.17 -3.73 -5.76
N ALA A 31 -2.03 -3.45 -6.75
CA ALA A 31 -2.66 -2.15 -6.94
C ALA A 31 -3.61 -1.76 -5.79
N ASP A 32 -4.34 -2.73 -5.21
CA ASP A 32 -5.19 -2.48 -4.04
C ASP A 32 -4.36 -2.17 -2.80
N ALA A 33 -3.27 -2.91 -2.57
CA ALA A 33 -2.36 -2.64 -1.46
C ALA A 33 -1.74 -1.24 -1.56
N LEU A 34 -1.34 -0.82 -2.76
CA LEU A 34 -0.84 0.53 -3.03
C LEU A 34 -1.89 1.61 -2.78
N ARG A 35 -3.14 1.39 -3.21
CA ARG A 35 -4.26 2.31 -2.96
C ARG A 35 -4.50 2.46 -1.45
N LEU A 36 -4.60 1.35 -0.72
CA LEU A 36 -4.79 1.34 0.73
C LEU A 36 -3.64 2.03 1.47
N ALA A 37 -2.39 1.81 1.06
CA ALA A 37 -1.23 2.51 1.62
C ALA A 37 -1.31 4.04 1.37
N GLY A 38 -1.80 4.46 0.21
CA GLY A 38 -2.04 5.88 -0.10
C GLY A 38 -3.11 6.50 0.80
N GLU A 39 -4.24 5.82 0.98
CA GLU A 39 -5.31 6.27 1.88
C GLU A 39 -4.86 6.32 3.34
N LEU A 40 -4.08 5.32 3.77
CA LEU A 40 -3.50 5.27 5.12
C LEU A 40 -2.59 6.48 5.39
N VAL A 41 -1.71 6.84 4.46
CA VAL A 41 -0.85 8.03 4.56
C VAL A 41 -1.70 9.29 4.70
N LEU A 42 -2.70 9.47 3.85
CA LEU A 42 -3.58 10.65 3.90
C LEU A 42 -4.30 10.74 5.24
N ARG A 43 -4.81 9.62 5.74
CA ARG A 43 -5.53 9.59 7.01
C ARG A 43 -4.61 9.87 8.20
N LEU A 44 -3.43 9.26 8.25
CA LEU A 44 -2.47 9.48 9.32
C LEU A 44 -1.95 10.92 9.35
N ARG A 45 -1.77 11.57 8.21
CA ARG A 45 -1.42 13.00 8.17
C ARG A 45 -2.46 13.89 8.85
N THR A 46 -3.72 13.47 8.89
CA THR A 46 -4.80 14.20 9.58
C THR A 46 -4.96 13.75 11.04
N GLU A 47 -4.96 12.44 11.30
CA GLU A 47 -5.30 11.88 12.62
C GLU A 47 -4.11 11.72 13.55
N SER A 48 -2.92 11.41 13.01
CA SER A 48 -1.73 11.07 13.80
C SER A 48 -0.47 11.36 12.97
N PRO A 49 -0.09 12.64 12.81
CA PRO A 49 1.00 13.06 11.92
C PRO A 49 2.34 12.40 12.24
N ALA A 50 2.55 12.04 13.51
CA ALA A 50 3.76 11.34 13.96
C ALA A 50 3.96 9.96 13.32
N LEU A 51 2.88 9.32 12.84
CA LEU A 51 2.89 7.99 12.21
C LEU A 51 2.86 8.05 10.68
N ALA A 52 2.73 9.25 10.10
CA ALA A 52 2.64 9.43 8.67
C ALA A 52 3.95 9.01 7.96
N GLY A 53 5.09 9.16 8.64
CA GLY A 53 6.41 8.76 8.11
C GLY A 53 6.51 7.26 7.89
N GLU A 54 6.04 6.45 8.83
CA GLU A 54 6.01 4.99 8.75
C GLU A 54 5.11 4.52 7.61
N ALA A 55 3.95 5.17 7.42
CA ALA A 55 3.05 4.87 6.32
C ALA A 55 3.64 5.27 4.95
N GLU A 56 4.41 6.35 4.89
CA GLU A 56 5.14 6.73 3.68
C GLU A 56 6.26 5.74 3.34
N LEU A 57 7.00 5.23 4.33
CA LEU A 57 7.99 4.18 4.13
C LEU A 57 7.35 2.88 3.61
N LEU A 58 6.22 2.50 4.20
CA LEU A 58 5.43 1.36 3.75
C LEU A 58 5.01 1.52 2.29
N ARG A 59 4.39 2.66 1.95
CA ARG A 59 3.98 2.95 0.57
C ARG A 59 5.19 2.94 -0.38
N GLY A 60 6.31 3.52 0.03
CA GLY A 60 7.52 3.58 -0.77
C GLY A 60 8.10 2.21 -1.11
N GLU A 61 8.07 1.25 -0.18
CA GLU A 61 8.50 -0.12 -0.46
C GLU A 61 7.55 -0.82 -1.44
N LEU A 62 6.23 -0.62 -1.30
CA LEU A 62 5.26 -1.18 -2.24
C LEU A 62 5.43 -0.61 -3.65
N VAL A 63 5.65 0.70 -3.78
CA VAL A 63 5.90 1.35 -5.08
C VAL A 63 7.18 0.82 -5.70
N ARG A 64 8.27 0.76 -4.93
CA ARG A 64 9.54 0.25 -5.42
C ARG A 64 9.44 -1.21 -5.87
N ALA A 65 8.74 -2.04 -5.10
CA ALA A 65 8.53 -3.44 -5.44
C ALA A 65 7.76 -3.61 -6.76
N ASP A 66 6.72 -2.80 -6.97
CA ASP A 66 5.96 -2.75 -8.22
C ASP A 66 6.81 -2.27 -9.40
N GLU A 67 7.56 -1.18 -9.24
CA GLU A 67 8.46 -0.63 -10.27
C GLU A 67 9.59 -1.60 -10.65
N GLU A 68 10.14 -2.32 -9.67
CA GLU A 68 11.23 -3.28 -9.86
C GLU A 68 10.73 -4.68 -10.27
N GLY A 69 9.40 -4.90 -10.33
CA GLY A 69 8.80 -6.20 -10.64
C GLY A 69 9.18 -7.30 -9.65
N ARG A 70 9.45 -6.95 -8.40
CA ARG A 70 9.89 -7.88 -7.34
C ARG A 70 8.86 -7.95 -6.22
N PRO A 71 8.84 -9.00 -5.40
CA PRO A 71 8.04 -8.99 -4.18
C PRO A 71 8.55 -7.91 -3.21
N ALA A 72 7.60 -7.24 -2.55
CA ALA A 72 7.90 -6.28 -1.49
C ALA A 72 8.46 -7.00 -0.25
N ASP A 73 9.35 -6.33 0.48
CA ASP A 73 9.95 -6.88 1.70
C ASP A 73 8.90 -7.01 2.83
N ARG A 74 8.34 -8.22 2.95
CA ARG A 74 7.32 -8.55 3.97
C ARG A 74 7.77 -8.26 5.40
N GLY A 75 9.07 -8.42 5.70
CA GLY A 75 9.58 -8.17 7.06
C GLY A 75 9.47 -6.69 7.42
N ARG A 76 9.84 -5.81 6.49
CA ARG A 76 9.72 -4.35 6.64
C ARG A 76 8.27 -3.90 6.68
N LEU A 77 7.45 -4.41 5.75
CA LEU A 77 6.02 -4.07 5.71
C LEU A 77 5.32 -4.44 7.01
N ARG A 78 5.60 -5.64 7.56
CA ARG A 78 5.07 -6.06 8.85
C ARG A 78 5.50 -5.12 9.97
N GLN A 79 6.78 -4.78 10.03
CA GLN A 79 7.32 -3.91 11.07
C GLN A 79 6.65 -2.52 11.05
N TRP A 80 6.51 -1.91 9.88
CA TRP A 80 5.84 -0.59 9.78
C TRP A 80 4.35 -0.68 10.08
N LEU A 81 3.66 -1.73 9.61
CA LEU A 81 2.25 -1.95 9.95
C LEU A 81 2.05 -2.12 11.45
N GLU A 82 2.93 -2.85 12.13
CA GLU A 82 2.87 -3.04 13.58
C GLU A 82 3.03 -1.71 14.32
N LEU A 83 4.02 -0.89 13.95
CA LEU A 83 4.22 0.45 14.52
C LEU A 83 2.99 1.34 14.32
N ILE A 84 2.41 1.36 13.12
CA ILE A 84 1.21 2.13 12.81
C ILE A 84 0.02 1.61 13.62
N THR A 85 -0.17 0.29 13.70
CA THR A 85 -1.31 -0.32 14.40
C THR A 85 -1.24 -0.10 15.91
N VAL A 86 -0.03 -0.13 16.50
CA VAL A 86 0.22 0.15 17.91
C VAL A 86 0.04 1.65 18.22
N GLY A 87 0.49 2.52 17.31
CA GLY A 87 0.40 3.97 17.50
C GLY A 87 -0.96 4.58 17.17
N ALA A 88 -1.72 3.96 16.27
CA ALA A 88 -3.04 4.44 15.87
C ALA A 88 -4.06 4.18 16.98
N ALA A 89 -4.94 5.15 17.21
CA ALA A 89 -6.02 4.98 18.18
C ALA A 89 -6.96 3.84 17.74
N ALA A 90 -7.25 2.91 18.65
CA ALA A 90 -8.19 1.83 18.39
C ALA A 90 -9.55 2.39 17.94
N GLY A 91 -10.07 1.89 16.82
CA GLY A 91 -11.32 2.37 16.22
C GLY A 91 -11.19 3.61 15.33
N SER A 92 -9.97 4.14 15.12
CA SER A 92 -9.74 5.19 14.11
C SER A 92 -9.81 4.63 12.69
N GLY A 93 -10.01 5.53 11.71
CA GLY A 93 -9.98 5.11 10.31
C GLY A 93 -8.58 4.69 9.87
N SER A 94 -7.53 5.31 10.42
CA SER A 94 -6.14 4.87 10.19
C SER A 94 -5.87 3.46 10.71
N PHE A 95 -6.43 3.08 11.87
CA PHE A 95 -6.32 1.73 12.40
C PHE A 95 -7.05 0.71 11.50
N ALA A 96 -8.27 1.02 11.05
CA ALA A 96 -9.02 0.15 10.15
C ALA A 96 -8.29 -0.06 8.80
N LEU A 97 -7.73 1.01 8.23
CA LEU A 97 -6.94 0.94 6.99
C LEU A 97 -5.65 0.13 7.16
N ALA A 98 -4.96 0.26 8.30
CA ALA A 98 -3.78 -0.54 8.60
C ALA A 98 -4.11 -2.05 8.69
N GLN A 99 -5.26 -2.41 9.29
CA GLN A 99 -5.72 -3.80 9.33
C GLN A 99 -6.11 -4.33 7.95
N GLU A 100 -6.81 -3.53 7.14
CA GLU A 100 -7.18 -3.91 5.78
C GLU A 100 -5.94 -4.14 4.91
N LEU A 101 -4.95 -3.27 5.03
CA LEU A 101 -3.67 -3.39 4.34
C LEU A 101 -2.90 -4.64 4.76
N GLY A 102 -2.89 -4.98 6.05
CA GLY A 102 -2.33 -6.24 6.54
C GLY A 102 -2.96 -7.46 5.87
N ARG A 103 -4.30 -7.50 5.82
CA ARG A 103 -5.05 -8.58 5.15
C ARG A 103 -4.76 -8.66 3.65
N ALA A 104 -4.70 -7.50 2.97
CA ALA A 104 -4.36 -7.42 1.56
C ALA A 104 -2.99 -8.03 1.27
N LEU A 105 -2.03 -7.82 2.18
CA LEU A 105 -0.67 -8.36 2.09
C LEU A 105 -0.52 -9.80 2.59
N GLY A 106 -1.60 -10.40 3.12
CA GLY A 106 -1.62 -11.76 3.66
C GLY A 106 -0.96 -11.89 5.04
N MET A 107 -1.07 -10.86 5.89
CA MET A 107 -0.53 -10.79 7.25
C MET A 107 -1.61 -10.84 8.32
#